data_AF-A0A7N2MG34-F1
#
_entry.id   AF-A0A7N2MG34-F1
#
_cell.length_a   1.000
_cell.length_b   1.000
_cell.length_c   1.000
_cell.angle_alpha   90.00
_cell.angle_beta   90.00
_cell.angle_gamma   90.00
#
_symmetry.space_group_name_H-M   'P 1'
#
loop_
_entity.id
_entity.type
_entity.pdbx_description
1 polymer ?
#
loop_
_entity_poly.entity_id
_entity_poly.type
_entity_poly.pdbx_seq_one_letter_code
_entity_poly.pdbx_strand_id
1 'polypeptide(L)'
;MEGKCEVFVKELKMVSFLSAPMVAVSVLQYSLPFVTLMMVGHLDELSLSGVSVAFSFTIVTGCSLICGMAGALETLCGQAYGAEQYKKLRIYTYAAIISLTPLGSSAAALASASSYLLDVLMLGEYMKYSSACEKTRAVFSKDVFFSMREFFRFAVPSAGMVCLTIINLQYCIPYGFVATASTWVSNELGAGNAQAAKMTVKVIMVLVVAEMVIVAMILFFCHRVLGYAFRSKKEFVDRTADMAPLLCLSIIMHGLQAVLLGVARGSGWQDIGAYVNLGAYYLVGVPIRHGKTGQNFLTRPNLKNI
;
A
#
# COMPACT_ATOMS: atom_id res chain seq x y z
N MET A 1 13.80 38.62 -8.25
CA MET A 1 14.00 37.17 -8.02
C MET A 1 13.66 36.79 -6.57
N GLU A 2 13.88 37.70 -5.61
CA GLU A 2 13.56 37.53 -4.18
C GLU A 2 12.10 37.16 -3.89
N GLY A 3 11.11 37.84 -4.52
CA GLY A 3 9.69 37.56 -4.25
C GLY A 3 9.21 36.15 -4.65
N LYS A 4 9.83 35.48 -5.63
CA LYS A 4 9.47 34.08 -5.97
C LYS A 4 10.01 33.09 -4.93
N CYS A 5 11.17 33.38 -4.35
CA CYS A 5 11.77 32.56 -3.31
C CYS A 5 10.98 32.65 -2.00
N GLU A 6 10.56 33.85 -1.60
CA GLU A 6 9.73 34.04 -0.41
C GLU A 6 8.38 33.32 -0.51
N VAL A 7 7.70 33.44 -1.66
CA VAL A 7 6.45 32.70 -1.91
C VAL A 7 6.70 31.19 -1.86
N PHE A 8 7.81 30.71 -2.40
CA PHE A 8 8.18 29.29 -2.33
C PHE A 8 8.39 28.82 -0.89
N VAL A 9 9.15 29.57 -0.09
CA VAL A 9 9.46 29.22 1.30
C VAL A 9 8.19 29.27 2.16
N LYS A 10 7.30 30.22 1.91
CA LYS A 10 6.01 30.32 2.59
C LYS A 10 5.12 29.11 2.28
N GLU A 11 4.97 28.78 1.01
CA GLU A 11 4.24 27.58 0.57
C GLU A 11 4.85 26.30 1.14
N LEU A 12 6.18 26.17 1.10
CA LEU A 12 6.92 25.04 1.67
C LEU A 12 6.58 24.86 3.16
N LYS A 13 6.69 25.94 3.94
CA LYS A 13 6.41 25.90 5.38
C LYS A 13 4.95 25.52 5.66
N MET A 14 4.02 26.04 4.88
CA MET A 14 2.60 25.73 5.04
C MET A 14 2.30 24.28 4.70
N VAL A 15 2.72 23.80 3.52
CA VAL A 15 2.55 22.41 3.08
C VAL A 15 3.17 21.45 4.09
N SER A 16 4.41 21.68 4.54
CA SER A 16 5.07 20.83 5.53
C SER A 16 4.33 20.79 6.87
N PHE A 17 3.82 21.93 7.35
CA PHE A 17 3.07 21.99 8.62
C PHE A 17 1.76 21.19 8.56
N LEU A 18 1.06 21.21 7.42
CA LEU A 18 -0.18 20.44 7.24
C LEU A 18 0.05 18.96 6.92
N SER A 19 1.12 18.62 6.21
CA SER A 19 1.46 17.22 5.95
C SER A 19 1.90 16.49 7.21
N ALA A 20 2.54 17.17 8.17
CA ALA A 20 3.04 16.56 9.41
C ALA A 20 1.99 15.75 10.19
N PRO A 21 0.79 16.28 10.54
CA PRO A 21 -0.23 15.49 11.23
C PRO A 21 -0.78 14.34 10.38
N MET A 22 -0.90 14.50 9.06
CA MET A 22 -1.38 13.44 8.16
C MET A 22 -0.36 12.29 8.06
N VAL A 23 0.92 12.62 7.97
CA VAL A 23 2.02 11.65 8.01
C VAL A 23 2.05 10.96 9.37
N ALA A 24 1.91 11.69 10.48
CA ALA A 24 1.91 11.12 11.82
C ALA A 24 0.77 10.09 12.01
N VAL A 25 -0.46 10.44 11.60
CA VAL A 25 -1.60 9.50 11.65
C VAL A 25 -1.33 8.27 10.79
N SER A 26 -0.81 8.45 9.58
CA SER A 26 -0.48 7.33 8.68
C SER A 26 0.59 6.42 9.28
N VAL A 27 1.68 6.99 9.81
CA VAL A 27 2.75 6.22 10.47
C VAL A 27 2.21 5.43 11.65
N LEU A 28 1.38 6.04 12.50
CA LEU A 28 0.75 5.35 13.63
C LEU A 28 -0.12 4.18 13.17
N GLN A 29 -0.96 4.39 12.14
CA GLN A 29 -1.88 3.37 11.62
C GLN A 29 -1.14 2.17 11.03
N TYR A 30 -0.06 2.38 10.29
CA TYR A 30 0.70 1.30 9.66
C TYR A 30 1.80 0.71 10.56
N SER A 31 2.15 1.35 11.68
CA SER A 31 3.06 0.77 12.66
C SER A 31 2.49 -0.48 13.34
N LEU A 32 1.18 -0.52 13.61
CA LEU A 32 0.50 -1.65 14.25
C LEU A 32 0.62 -2.97 13.47
N PRO A 33 0.27 -3.04 12.16
CA PRO A 33 0.47 -4.27 11.38
C PRO A 33 1.95 -4.60 11.19
N PHE A 34 2.83 -3.59 11.14
CA PHE A 34 4.27 -3.80 11.02
C PHE A 34 4.87 -4.51 12.24
N VAL A 35 4.54 -4.05 13.45
CA VAL A 35 4.97 -4.70 14.71
C VAL A 35 4.44 -6.13 14.79
N THR A 36 3.19 -6.34 14.37
CA THR A 36 2.57 -7.67 14.32
C THR A 36 3.34 -8.61 13.39
N LEU A 37 3.74 -8.12 12.21
CA LEU A 37 4.56 -8.87 11.25
C LEU A 37 5.97 -9.17 11.78
N MET A 38 6.59 -8.25 12.53
CA MET A 38 7.87 -8.53 13.20
C MET A 38 7.73 -9.64 14.24
N MET A 39 6.69 -9.61 15.09
CA MET A 39 6.45 -10.64 16.11
C MET A 39 6.22 -12.01 15.47
N VAL A 40 5.40 -12.09 14.42
CA VAL A 40 5.13 -13.35 13.69
C VAL A 40 6.38 -13.86 12.96
N GLY A 41 7.24 -12.96 12.46
CA GLY A 41 8.49 -13.29 11.79
C GLY A 41 9.48 -14.09 12.66
N HIS A 42 9.44 -13.88 13.98
CA HIS A 42 10.25 -14.62 14.92
C HIS A 42 9.72 -16.03 15.23
N LEU A 43 8.44 -16.31 14.97
CA LEU A 43 7.83 -17.63 15.19
C LEU A 43 8.16 -18.59 14.04
N ASP A 44 7.69 -18.28 12.84
CA ASP A 44 8.00 -19.06 11.64
C ASP A 44 7.83 -18.23 10.35
N GLU A 45 8.58 -18.63 9.32
CA GLU A 45 8.60 -18.01 7.99
C GLU A 45 7.31 -18.24 7.21
N LEU A 46 6.66 -19.40 7.40
CA LEU A 46 5.39 -19.72 6.76
C LEU A 46 4.27 -18.81 7.29
N SER A 47 4.20 -18.63 8.61
CA SER A 47 3.24 -17.73 9.26
C SER A 47 3.47 -16.27 8.87
N LEU A 48 4.73 -15.83 8.79
CA LEU A 48 5.08 -14.47 8.35
C LEU A 48 4.55 -14.17 6.95
N SER A 49 4.78 -15.08 6.00
CA SER A 49 4.24 -14.90 4.66
C SER A 49 2.73 -14.97 4.62
N GLY A 50 2.11 -15.88 5.38
CA GLY A 50 0.65 -16.01 5.44
C GLY A 50 0.00 -14.70 5.91
N VAL A 51 0.50 -14.13 7.00
CA VAL A 51 0.02 -12.86 7.56
C VAL A 51 0.29 -11.70 6.61
N SER A 52 1.44 -11.65 5.94
CA SER A 52 1.77 -10.57 4.97
C SER A 52 0.89 -10.60 3.72
N VAL A 53 0.58 -11.79 3.18
CA VAL A 53 -0.36 -11.95 2.06
C VAL A 53 -1.78 -11.56 2.49
N ALA A 54 -2.22 -12.02 3.67
CA ALA A 54 -3.54 -11.68 4.22
C ALA A 54 -3.69 -10.16 4.40
N PHE A 55 -2.68 -9.51 4.98
CA PHE A 55 -2.65 -8.05 5.14
C PHE A 55 -2.74 -7.32 3.79
N SER A 56 -1.94 -7.74 2.81
CA SER A 56 -1.96 -7.17 1.45
C SER A 56 -3.33 -7.33 0.80
N PHE A 57 -3.96 -8.50 0.96
CA PHE A 57 -5.30 -8.78 0.45
C PHE A 57 -6.37 -7.92 1.15
N THR A 58 -6.28 -7.73 2.45
CA THR A 58 -7.20 -6.87 3.22
C THR A 58 -7.09 -5.41 2.78
N ILE A 59 -5.89 -4.90 2.54
CA ILE A 59 -5.69 -3.53 2.01
C ILE A 59 -6.33 -3.39 0.62
N VAL A 60 -6.09 -4.35 -0.28
CA VAL A 60 -6.56 -4.28 -1.67
C VAL A 60 -8.08 -4.47 -1.76
N THR A 61 -8.64 -5.48 -1.09
CA THR A 61 -10.05 -5.85 -1.24
C THR A 61 -10.96 -5.04 -0.31
N GLY A 62 -10.52 -4.70 0.90
CA GLY A 62 -11.35 -4.06 1.93
C GLY A 62 -11.37 -2.53 1.87
N CYS A 63 -10.26 -1.87 1.52
CA CYS A 63 -10.13 -0.41 1.63
C CYS A 63 -10.18 0.34 0.29
N SER A 64 -9.95 -0.32 -0.86
CA SER A 64 -9.80 0.38 -2.15
C SER A 64 -11.02 1.20 -2.57
N LEU A 65 -12.24 0.68 -2.36
CA LEU A 65 -13.47 1.40 -2.73
C LEU A 65 -13.71 2.61 -1.82
N ILE A 66 -13.49 2.44 -0.52
CA ILE A 66 -13.64 3.52 0.48
C ILE A 66 -12.59 4.61 0.24
N CYS A 67 -11.33 4.23 0.05
CA CYS A 67 -10.24 5.17 -0.28
C CYS A 67 -10.50 5.90 -1.61
N GLY A 68 -11.05 5.21 -2.61
CA GLY A 68 -11.41 5.82 -3.90
C GLY A 68 -12.52 6.88 -3.75
N MET A 69 -13.61 6.54 -3.06
CA MET A 69 -14.71 7.48 -2.81
C MET A 69 -14.30 8.63 -1.88
N ALA A 70 -13.53 8.35 -0.83
CA ALA A 70 -13.00 9.38 0.07
C ALA A 70 -12.09 10.36 -0.67
N GLY A 71 -11.24 9.88 -1.58
CA GLY A 71 -10.39 10.75 -2.42
C GLY A 71 -11.18 11.63 -3.39
N ALA A 72 -12.26 11.11 -3.98
CA ALA A 72 -13.17 11.90 -4.81
C ALA A 72 -13.87 13.00 -3.99
N LEU A 73 -14.33 12.67 -2.79
CA LEU A 73 -14.97 13.61 -1.87
C LEU A 73 -14.00 14.70 -1.38
N GLU A 74 -12.76 14.33 -1.04
CA GLU A 74 -11.72 15.30 -0.66
C GLU A 74 -11.53 16.36 -1.76
N THR A 75 -11.46 15.93 -3.02
CA THR A 75 -11.36 16.84 -4.17
C THR A 75 -12.58 17.74 -4.31
N LEU A 76 -13.80 17.18 -4.27
CA LEU A 76 -15.04 17.95 -4.41
C LEU A 76 -15.22 18.96 -3.27
N CYS A 77 -14.86 18.57 -2.05
CA CYS A 77 -14.88 19.43 -0.88
C CYS A 77 -13.83 20.54 -1.00
N GLY A 78 -12.59 20.23 -1.41
CA GLY A 78 -11.54 21.22 -1.62
C GLY A 78 -11.91 22.25 -2.67
N GLN A 79 -12.45 21.81 -3.82
CA GLN A 79 -12.94 22.72 -4.87
C GLN A 79 -14.11 23.59 -4.39
N ALA A 80 -15.08 23.01 -3.68
CA ALA A 80 -16.23 23.76 -3.16
C ALA A 80 -15.82 24.79 -2.10
N TYR A 81 -14.82 24.46 -1.26
CA TYR A 81 -14.26 25.38 -0.28
C TYR A 81 -13.51 26.53 -0.95
N GLY A 82 -12.64 26.25 -1.92
CA GLY A 82 -11.89 27.26 -2.67
C GLY A 82 -12.79 28.19 -3.50
N ALA A 83 -13.91 27.67 -4.01
CA ALA A 83 -14.93 28.46 -4.71
C ALA A 83 -15.89 29.22 -3.77
N GLU A 84 -15.65 29.20 -2.45
CA GLU A 84 -16.49 29.79 -1.40
C GLU A 84 -17.96 29.28 -1.39
N GLN A 85 -18.20 28.08 -1.95
CA GLN A 85 -19.52 27.46 -2.04
C GLN A 85 -19.82 26.58 -0.82
N TYR A 86 -19.85 27.17 0.37
CA TYR A 86 -19.97 26.46 1.66
C TYR A 86 -21.25 25.60 1.77
N LYS A 87 -22.35 25.99 1.12
CA LYS A 87 -23.58 25.19 1.08
C LYS A 87 -23.36 23.85 0.35
N LYS A 88 -22.61 23.87 -0.75
CA LYS A 88 -22.28 22.68 -1.54
C LYS A 88 -21.30 21.78 -0.80
N LEU A 89 -20.29 22.37 -0.15
CA LEU A 89 -19.37 21.66 0.74
C LEU A 89 -20.12 20.85 1.81
N ARG A 90 -21.06 21.48 2.52
CA ARG A 90 -21.88 20.78 3.54
C ARG A 90 -22.64 19.60 2.95
N ILE A 91 -23.27 19.77 1.79
CA ILE A 91 -24.00 18.70 1.11
C ILE A 91 -23.07 17.54 0.76
N TYR A 92 -21.88 17.83 0.23
CA TYR A 92 -20.86 16.80 -0.06
C TYR A 92 -20.40 16.07 1.20
N THR A 93 -20.18 16.77 2.31
CA THR A 93 -19.81 16.14 3.59
C THR A 93 -20.93 15.25 4.14
N TYR A 94 -22.20 15.67 4.07
CA TYR A 94 -23.32 14.82 4.50
C TYR A 94 -23.49 13.61 3.58
N ALA A 95 -23.39 13.80 2.27
CA ALA A 95 -23.43 12.70 1.31
C ALA A 95 -22.30 11.69 1.59
N ALA A 96 -21.09 12.18 1.87
CA ALA A 96 -19.95 11.36 2.28
C ALA A 96 -20.25 10.53 3.52
N ILE A 97 -20.76 11.15 4.59
CA ILE A 97 -21.09 10.45 5.83
C ILE A 97 -22.14 9.37 5.56
N ILE A 98 -23.20 9.69 4.82
CA ILE A 98 -24.28 8.76 4.50
C ILE A 98 -23.80 7.60 3.61
N SER A 99 -22.94 7.86 2.61
CA SER A 99 -22.45 6.83 1.70
C SER A 99 -21.31 6.00 2.31
N LEU A 100 -20.43 6.60 3.11
CA LEU A 100 -19.24 5.92 3.66
C LEU A 100 -19.54 5.13 4.93
N THR A 101 -20.54 5.50 5.73
CA THR A 101 -20.87 4.78 6.98
C THR A 101 -21.30 3.32 6.73
N PRO A 102 -22.20 3.01 5.78
CA PRO A 102 -22.63 1.62 5.49
C PRO A 102 -21.54 0.79 4.81
N LEU A 103 -20.70 1.44 3.99
CA LEU A 103 -19.55 0.77 3.37
C LEU A 103 -18.43 0.52 4.39
N GLY A 104 -18.24 1.42 5.36
CA GLY A 104 -17.29 1.27 6.45
C GLY A 104 -17.64 0.10 7.36
N SER A 105 -18.92 -0.10 7.68
CA SER A 105 -19.36 -1.28 8.45
C SER A 105 -19.24 -2.58 7.64
N SER A 106 -19.44 -2.54 6.32
CA SER A 106 -19.23 -3.70 5.44
C SER A 106 -17.75 -4.07 5.28
N ALA A 107 -16.87 -3.08 5.18
CA ALA A 107 -15.41 -3.28 5.16
C ALA A 107 -14.87 -3.74 6.52
N ALA A 108 -15.40 -3.19 7.63
CA ALA A 108 -15.11 -3.68 8.98
C ALA A 108 -15.62 -5.11 9.17
N ALA A 109 -16.79 -5.46 8.63
CA ALA A 109 -17.31 -6.83 8.65
C ALA A 109 -16.45 -7.80 7.82
N LEU A 110 -15.91 -7.38 6.67
CA LEU A 110 -14.94 -8.13 5.88
C LEU A 110 -13.59 -8.31 6.60
N ALA A 111 -13.10 -7.27 7.29
CA ALA A 111 -11.91 -7.34 8.12
C ALA A 111 -12.12 -8.22 9.37
N SER A 112 -13.33 -8.21 9.94
CA SER A 112 -13.74 -9.11 11.03
C SER A 112 -13.87 -10.54 10.53
N ALA A 113 -14.40 -10.77 9.32
CA ALA A 113 -14.50 -12.08 8.70
C ALA A 113 -13.12 -12.72 8.45
N SER A 114 -12.09 -11.92 8.13
CA SER A 114 -10.70 -12.42 8.08
C SER A 114 -10.13 -12.81 9.45
N SER A 115 -10.53 -12.12 10.53
CA SER A 115 -10.16 -12.50 11.91
C SER A 115 -10.87 -13.79 12.35
N TYR A 116 -12.16 -13.96 12.02
CA TYR A 116 -12.90 -15.19 12.32
C TYR A 116 -12.38 -16.42 11.54
N LEU A 117 -11.83 -16.25 10.34
CA LEU A 117 -11.14 -17.33 9.62
C LEU A 117 -9.86 -17.80 10.33
N LEU A 118 -9.17 -16.89 11.02
CA LEU A 118 -8.01 -17.18 11.87
C LEU A 118 -8.42 -17.93 13.15
N ASP A 119 -9.55 -17.58 13.76
CA ASP A 119 -10.14 -18.32 14.88
C ASP A 119 -10.56 -19.74 14.47
N VAL A 120 -11.08 -19.93 13.26
CA VAL A 120 -11.41 -21.26 12.70
C VAL A 120 -10.17 -22.12 12.48
N LEU A 121 -9.03 -21.52 12.12
CA LEU A 121 -7.74 -22.23 12.01
C LEU A 121 -7.17 -22.62 13.38
N MET A 122 -7.28 -21.73 14.37
CA MET A 122 -6.93 -22.03 15.77
C MET A 122 -7.82 -23.15 16.35
N LEU A 123 -9.12 -23.14 16.02
CA LEU A 123 -10.06 -24.21 16.36
C LEU A 123 -9.69 -25.54 15.68
N GLY A 124 -9.16 -25.47 14.45
CA GLY A 124 -8.65 -26.61 13.70
C GLY A 124 -7.41 -27.26 14.33
N GLU A 125 -6.49 -26.47 14.88
CA GLU A 125 -5.33 -26.98 15.64
C GLU A 125 -5.73 -27.54 17.00
N TYR A 126 -6.64 -26.86 17.70
CA TYR A 126 -7.22 -27.34 18.95
C TYR A 126 -7.90 -28.71 18.76
N MET A 127 -8.68 -28.88 17.68
CA MET A 127 -9.29 -30.16 17.30
C MET A 127 -8.27 -31.27 16.96
N LYS A 128 -7.04 -30.92 16.58
CA LYS A 128 -6.00 -31.86 16.13
C LYS A 128 -5.13 -32.37 17.27
N TYR A 129 -4.76 -31.49 18.20
CA TYR A 129 -3.82 -31.76 19.30
C TYR A 129 -4.48 -31.98 20.66
N SER A 130 -5.67 -31.43 20.89
CA SER A 130 -6.37 -31.65 22.16
C SER A 130 -6.90 -33.08 22.22
N SER A 131 -6.59 -33.80 23.30
CA SER A 131 -7.11 -35.16 23.53
C SER A 131 -8.65 -35.18 23.65
N ALA A 132 -9.29 -34.01 23.77
CA ALA A 132 -10.74 -33.86 23.83
C ALA A 132 -11.46 -34.11 22.49
N CYS A 133 -10.77 -34.03 21.33
CA CYS A 133 -11.38 -34.07 19.99
C CYS A 133 -11.13 -35.39 19.22
N GLU A 134 -10.77 -36.46 19.92
CA GLU A 134 -10.33 -37.71 19.31
C GLU A 134 -11.43 -38.45 18.51
N LYS A 135 -12.71 -38.28 18.91
CA LYS A 135 -13.88 -38.95 18.30
C LYS A 135 -14.43 -38.29 17.04
N THR A 136 -14.01 -37.08 16.67
CA THR A 136 -14.48 -36.30 15.50
C THR A 136 -13.45 -36.15 14.39
N ARG A 137 -12.36 -36.93 14.41
CA ARG A 137 -11.33 -36.97 13.36
C ARG A 137 -11.91 -37.49 12.04
N ALA A 138 -12.26 -36.58 11.14
CA ALA A 138 -12.50 -36.93 9.74
C ALA A 138 -11.19 -37.40 9.08
N VAL A 139 -11.28 -38.42 8.23
CA VAL A 139 -10.15 -38.95 7.45
C VAL A 139 -9.94 -38.05 6.24
N PHE A 140 -8.80 -37.38 6.22
CA PHE A 140 -8.32 -36.52 5.16
C PHE A 140 -8.06 -37.38 3.89
N SER A 141 -8.86 -37.16 2.83
CA SER A 141 -8.72 -37.82 1.52
C SER A 141 -7.54 -37.24 0.71
N LYS A 142 -7.13 -37.90 -0.38
CA LYS A 142 -6.07 -37.44 -1.30
C LYS A 142 -6.38 -36.08 -1.97
N ASP A 143 -7.61 -35.59 -1.93
CA ASP A 143 -8.08 -34.34 -2.56
C ASP A 143 -7.63 -33.04 -1.86
N VAL A 144 -7.27 -33.07 -0.56
CA VAL A 144 -6.76 -31.87 0.14
C VAL A 144 -5.27 -31.60 -0.18
N PHE A 145 -4.55 -32.58 -0.72
CA PHE A 145 -3.16 -32.45 -1.20
C PHE A 145 -3.03 -31.72 -2.57
N PHE A 146 -4.14 -31.38 -3.24
CA PHE A 146 -4.31 -30.53 -4.45
C PHE A 146 -4.98 -29.18 -4.11
N SER A 147 -5.13 -28.83 -2.83
CA SER A 147 -5.80 -27.60 -2.38
C SER A 147 -4.93 -26.68 -1.52
N MET A 148 -3.68 -27.06 -1.19
CA MET A 148 -2.83 -26.32 -0.24
C MET A 148 -1.31 -26.51 -0.44
N ARG A 149 -0.87 -27.55 -1.16
CA ARG A 149 0.49 -27.66 -1.73
C ARG A 149 0.76 -26.57 -2.78
N GLU A 150 -0.34 -25.99 -3.23
CA GLU A 150 -0.59 -24.82 -4.06
C GLU A 150 -0.88 -23.52 -3.29
N PHE A 151 -0.78 -23.47 -1.95
CA PHE A 151 -0.89 -22.23 -1.12
C PHE A 151 0.34 -21.31 -1.29
N PHE A 152 0.84 -21.32 -2.51
CA PHE A 152 1.97 -20.66 -3.10
C PHE A 152 3.27 -21.20 -2.56
N ARG A 153 3.80 -22.17 -3.31
CA ARG A 153 4.93 -23.06 -2.99
C ARG A 153 6.10 -22.29 -2.41
N PHE A 154 5.95 -22.09 -1.10
CA PHE A 154 6.64 -21.17 -0.21
C PHE A 154 6.77 -19.77 -0.78
N ALA A 155 5.72 -18.95 -0.62
CA ALA A 155 5.83 -17.51 -0.44
C ALA A 155 6.96 -16.89 -1.29
N VAL A 156 6.76 -16.71 -2.59
CA VAL A 156 7.82 -16.69 -3.62
C VAL A 156 8.86 -15.55 -3.56
N PRO A 157 8.94 -14.65 -2.57
CA PRO A 157 9.99 -14.85 -1.56
C PRO A 157 9.57 -14.31 -0.18
N SER A 158 9.84 -15.01 0.92
CA SER A 158 9.61 -14.46 2.28
C SER A 158 10.31 -13.11 2.48
N ALA A 159 11.53 -12.97 1.93
CA ALA A 159 12.24 -11.71 1.76
C ALA A 159 11.46 -10.69 0.93
N GLY A 160 10.80 -11.09 -0.16
CA GLY A 160 9.96 -10.22 -1.00
C GLY A 160 8.63 -9.83 -0.35
N MET A 161 8.05 -10.67 0.50
CA MET A 161 6.89 -10.32 1.31
C MET A 161 7.26 -9.34 2.42
N VAL A 162 8.45 -9.49 3.01
CA VAL A 162 9.03 -8.47 3.88
C VAL A 162 9.33 -7.19 3.11
N CYS A 163 9.86 -7.26 1.88
CA CYS A 163 10.02 -6.10 1.00
C CYS A 163 8.68 -5.39 0.72
N LEU A 164 7.63 -6.13 0.39
CA LEU A 164 6.26 -5.62 0.24
C LEU A 164 5.76 -4.96 1.53
N THR A 165 6.02 -5.57 2.68
CA THR A 165 5.66 -5.03 3.99
C THR A 165 6.40 -3.73 4.29
N ILE A 166 7.70 -3.67 3.97
CA ILE A 166 8.52 -2.46 4.09
C ILE A 166 8.02 -1.37 3.15
N ILE A 167 7.68 -1.71 1.90
CA ILE A 167 7.09 -0.76 0.94
C ILE A 167 5.76 -0.21 1.47
N ASN A 168 4.91 -1.07 2.05
CA ASN A 168 3.64 -0.63 2.65
C ASN A 168 3.87 0.30 3.86
N LEU A 169 4.85 0.01 4.71
CA LEU A 169 5.20 0.91 5.82
C LEU A 169 5.77 2.24 5.31
N GLN A 170 6.56 2.22 4.24
CA GLN A 170 7.11 3.45 3.66
C GLN A 170 6.04 4.28 2.98
N TYR A 171 5.01 3.65 2.42
CA TYR A 171 3.89 4.33 1.77
C TYR A 171 3.12 5.29 2.70
N CYS A 172 3.29 5.20 4.02
CA CYS A 172 2.70 6.12 4.99
C CYS A 172 3.09 7.58 4.76
N ILE A 173 4.36 7.83 4.46
CA ILE A 173 4.89 9.18 4.34
C ILE A 173 4.40 9.81 3.01
N PRO A 174 4.54 9.15 1.84
CA PRO A 174 3.97 9.64 0.59
C PRO A 174 2.46 9.80 0.63
N TYR A 175 1.75 8.92 1.35
CA TYR A 175 0.29 9.00 1.47
C TYR A 175 -0.17 10.32 2.10
N GLY A 176 0.53 10.81 3.14
CA GLY A 176 0.26 12.13 3.72
C GLY A 176 0.45 13.28 2.71
N PHE A 177 1.46 13.18 1.85
CA PHE A 177 1.67 14.13 0.76
C PHE A 177 0.61 14.03 -0.34
N VAL A 178 0.06 12.83 -0.63
CA VAL A 178 -1.04 12.66 -1.59
C VAL A 178 -2.29 13.41 -1.16
N ALA A 179 -2.71 13.24 0.10
CA ALA A 179 -3.88 13.93 0.65
C ALA A 179 -3.68 15.45 0.68
N THR A 180 -2.47 15.88 1.05
CA THR A 180 -2.10 17.31 1.01
C THR A 180 -2.18 17.82 -0.44
N ALA A 181 -1.54 17.16 -1.40
CA ALA A 181 -1.57 17.57 -2.81
C ALA A 181 -3.00 17.68 -3.35
N SER A 182 -3.81 16.67 -3.09
CA SER A 182 -5.21 16.61 -3.53
C SER A 182 -6.02 17.77 -2.96
N THR A 183 -5.96 18.00 -1.64
CA THR A 183 -6.70 19.08 -0.96
C THR A 183 -6.26 20.47 -1.41
N TRP A 184 -4.96 20.72 -1.54
CA TRP A 184 -4.45 22.05 -1.87
C TRP A 184 -4.61 22.38 -3.35
N VAL A 185 -4.33 21.44 -4.24
CA VAL A 185 -4.56 21.64 -5.69
C VAL A 185 -6.05 21.87 -5.96
N SER A 186 -6.93 21.10 -5.32
CA SER A 186 -8.38 21.29 -5.47
C SER A 186 -8.85 22.65 -4.93
N ASN A 187 -8.33 23.08 -3.78
CA ASN A 187 -8.66 24.38 -3.20
C ASN A 187 -8.23 25.54 -4.10
N GLU A 188 -6.96 25.58 -4.52
CA GLU A 188 -6.43 26.65 -5.39
C GLU A 188 -7.12 26.69 -6.75
N LEU A 189 -7.44 25.52 -7.33
CA LEU A 189 -8.21 25.46 -8.57
C LEU A 189 -9.67 25.91 -8.37
N GLY A 190 -10.29 25.57 -7.24
CA GLY A 190 -11.63 26.03 -6.87
C GLY A 190 -11.71 27.56 -6.72
N ALA A 191 -10.64 28.17 -6.18
CA ALA A 191 -10.48 29.62 -6.07
C ALA A 191 -10.14 30.31 -7.41
N GLY A 192 -9.94 29.56 -8.49
CA GLY A 192 -9.53 30.08 -9.79
C GLY A 192 -8.06 30.48 -9.88
N ASN A 193 -7.24 30.13 -8.89
CA ASN A 193 -5.83 30.53 -8.81
C ASN A 193 -4.89 29.45 -9.37
N ALA A 194 -4.86 29.34 -10.70
CA ALA A 194 -4.02 28.35 -11.38
C ALA A 194 -2.51 28.52 -11.12
N GLN A 195 -2.06 29.74 -10.80
CA GLN A 195 -0.65 30.00 -10.52
C GLN A 195 -0.23 29.48 -9.15
N ALA A 196 -1.08 29.66 -8.13
CA ALA A 196 -0.85 29.07 -6.81
C ALA A 196 -0.93 27.55 -6.86
N ALA A 197 -1.89 26.96 -7.57
CA ALA A 197 -1.96 25.50 -7.77
C ALA A 197 -0.65 24.93 -8.35
N LYS A 198 -0.09 25.57 -9.39
CA LYS A 198 1.22 25.18 -9.96
C LYS A 198 2.37 25.33 -8.96
N MET A 199 2.30 26.32 -8.08
CA MET A 199 3.29 26.54 -7.03
C MET A 199 3.25 25.43 -5.99
N THR A 200 2.07 25.09 -5.49
CA THR A 200 1.83 23.99 -4.56
C THR A 200 2.35 22.66 -5.14
N VAL A 201 2.05 22.36 -6.41
CA VAL A 201 2.56 21.16 -7.09
C VAL A 201 4.10 21.13 -7.07
N LYS A 202 4.77 22.24 -7.40
CA LYS A 202 6.24 22.30 -7.37
C LYS A 202 6.81 22.08 -5.98
N VAL A 203 6.23 22.70 -4.96
CA VAL A 203 6.66 22.56 -3.57
C VAL A 203 6.51 21.11 -3.10
N ILE A 204 5.37 20.48 -3.37
CA ILE A 204 5.12 19.08 -3.00
C ILE A 204 6.06 18.13 -3.74
N MET A 205 6.31 18.36 -5.04
CA MET A 205 7.25 17.56 -5.82
C MET A 205 8.67 17.62 -5.23
N VAL A 206 9.13 18.80 -4.82
CA VAL A 206 10.45 18.95 -4.15
C VAL A 206 10.48 18.21 -2.82
N LEU A 207 9.44 18.37 -1.99
CA LEU A 207 9.34 17.69 -0.70
C LEU A 207 9.34 16.16 -0.84
N VAL A 208 8.60 15.62 -1.81
CA VAL A 208 8.54 14.17 -2.02
C VAL A 208 9.83 13.64 -2.64
N VAL A 209 10.45 14.34 -3.58
CA VAL A 209 11.77 13.90 -4.09
C VAL A 209 12.80 13.89 -2.96
N ALA A 210 12.82 14.91 -2.10
CA ALA A 210 13.72 14.95 -0.95
C ALA A 210 13.45 13.79 0.02
N GLU A 211 12.18 13.52 0.34
CA GLU A 211 11.78 12.41 1.20
C GLU A 211 12.16 11.04 0.61
N MET A 212 11.90 10.82 -0.69
CA MET A 212 12.25 9.60 -1.41
C MET A 212 13.76 9.33 -1.37
N VAL A 213 14.57 10.37 -1.55
CA VAL A 213 16.03 10.25 -1.47
C VAL A 213 16.46 9.90 -0.05
N ILE A 214 15.91 10.56 0.96
CA ILE A 214 16.22 10.29 2.37
C ILE A 214 15.84 8.85 2.74
N VAL A 215 14.63 8.40 2.40
CA VAL A 215 14.14 7.06 2.72
C VAL A 215 14.91 5.98 1.96
N ALA A 216 15.19 6.19 0.67
CA ALA A 216 15.99 5.25 -0.11
C ALA A 216 17.42 5.12 0.44
N MET A 217 18.03 6.24 0.86
CA MET A 217 19.36 6.24 1.49
C MET A 217 19.34 5.49 2.82
N ILE A 218 18.41 5.82 3.73
CA ILE A 218 18.27 5.14 5.03
C ILE A 218 18.08 3.65 4.82
N LEU A 219 17.20 3.26 3.90
CA LEU A 219 16.95 1.86 3.63
C LEU A 219 18.17 1.17 3.04
N PHE A 220 18.88 1.80 2.09
CA PHE A 220 20.07 1.22 1.50
C PHE A 220 21.16 0.93 2.55
N PHE A 221 21.35 1.80 3.54
CA PHE A 221 22.32 1.53 4.62
C PHE A 221 21.80 0.58 5.70
N CYS A 222 20.49 0.61 6.00
CA CYS A 222 19.91 -0.15 7.11
C CYS A 222 19.22 -1.46 6.69
N HIS A 223 19.18 -1.82 5.41
CA HIS A 223 18.41 -2.97 4.91
C HIS A 223 18.75 -4.29 5.61
N ARG A 224 20.01 -4.48 6.03
CA ARG A 224 20.43 -5.68 6.78
C ARG A 224 19.88 -5.69 8.20
N VAL A 225 19.92 -4.54 8.88
CA VAL A 225 19.37 -4.37 10.24
C VAL A 225 17.85 -4.59 10.21
N LEU A 226 17.17 -4.05 9.19
CA LEU A 226 15.75 -4.27 8.98
C LEU A 226 15.43 -5.76 8.75
N GLY A 227 16.25 -6.49 8.00
CA GLY A 227 16.09 -7.94 7.85
C GLY A 227 16.14 -8.70 9.18
N TYR A 228 17.07 -8.32 10.07
CA TYR A 228 17.19 -8.91 11.41
C TYR A 228 15.98 -8.64 12.31
N ALA A 229 15.28 -7.52 12.09
CA ALA A 229 14.07 -7.17 12.84
C ALA A 229 12.90 -8.12 12.57
N PHE A 230 12.89 -8.81 11.42
CA PHE A 230 11.90 -9.84 11.10
C PHE A 230 12.39 -11.24 11.44
N ARG A 231 13.69 -11.53 11.24
CA ARG A 231 14.24 -12.85 11.53
C ARG A 231 15.74 -12.84 11.77
N SER A 232 16.16 -13.59 12.79
CA SER A 232 17.57 -13.68 13.20
C SER A 232 18.44 -14.60 12.33
N LYS A 233 17.88 -15.29 11.34
CA LYS A 233 18.65 -16.21 10.46
C LYS A 233 19.40 -15.42 9.40
N LYS A 234 20.73 -15.53 9.37
CA LYS A 234 21.61 -14.82 8.42
C LYS A 234 21.23 -15.06 6.95
N GLU A 235 20.90 -16.31 6.59
CA GLU A 235 20.44 -16.68 5.24
C GLU A 235 19.21 -15.88 4.78
N PHE A 236 18.28 -15.57 5.70
CA PHE A 236 17.10 -14.76 5.41
C PHE A 236 17.44 -13.29 5.18
N VAL A 237 18.35 -12.76 6.01
CA VAL A 237 18.81 -11.36 5.91
C VAL A 237 19.57 -11.14 4.60
N ASP A 238 20.45 -12.06 4.22
CA ASP A 238 21.21 -11.97 2.96
C ASP A 238 20.27 -12.00 1.74
N ARG A 239 19.23 -12.86 1.75
CA ARG A 239 18.18 -12.86 0.70
C ARG A 239 17.40 -11.55 0.62
N THR A 240 17.14 -10.91 1.76
CA THR A 240 16.45 -9.61 1.82
C THR A 240 17.37 -8.48 1.34
N ALA A 241 18.67 -8.59 1.63
CA ALA A 241 19.69 -7.65 1.19
C ALA A 241 19.89 -7.64 -0.32
N ASP A 242 19.87 -8.81 -0.96
CA ASP A 242 19.98 -8.93 -2.43
C ASP A 242 18.81 -8.24 -3.17
N MET A 243 17.67 -8.06 -2.50
CA MET A 243 16.49 -7.36 -3.05
C MET A 243 16.49 -5.85 -2.80
N ALA A 244 17.37 -5.34 -1.94
CA ALA A 244 17.40 -3.92 -1.56
C ALA A 244 17.51 -2.94 -2.75
N PRO A 245 18.29 -3.20 -3.81
CA PRO A 245 18.36 -2.29 -4.96
C PRO A 245 17.03 -2.17 -5.72
N LEU A 246 16.32 -3.30 -5.88
CA LEU A 246 14.99 -3.34 -6.49
C LEU A 246 13.96 -2.61 -5.61
N LEU A 247 14.10 -2.74 -4.28
CA LEU A 247 13.27 -2.03 -3.33
C LEU A 247 13.46 -0.51 -3.43
N CYS A 248 14.71 -0.02 -3.45
CA CYS A 248 15.01 1.41 -3.59
C CYS A 248 14.44 1.98 -4.90
N LEU A 249 14.57 1.26 -6.02
CA LEU A 249 13.98 1.68 -7.30
C LEU A 249 12.45 1.74 -7.22
N SER A 250 11.83 0.76 -6.57
CA SER A 250 10.37 0.69 -6.39
C SER A 250 9.86 1.84 -5.53
N ILE A 251 10.58 2.21 -4.46
CA ILE A 251 10.22 3.34 -3.57
C ILE A 251 10.19 4.64 -4.37
N ILE A 252 11.24 4.91 -5.16
CA ILE A 252 11.33 6.13 -5.99
C ILE A 252 10.15 6.22 -6.96
N MET A 253 9.84 5.12 -7.66
CA MET A 253 8.70 5.06 -8.59
C MET A 253 7.36 5.24 -7.87
N HIS A 254 7.20 4.65 -6.69
CA HIS A 254 6.00 4.78 -5.87
C HIS A 254 5.77 6.21 -5.38
N GLY A 255 6.83 6.91 -4.93
CA GLY A 255 6.72 8.29 -4.50
C GLY A 255 6.28 9.24 -5.60
N LEU A 256 6.88 9.09 -6.78
CA LEU A 256 6.49 9.87 -7.95
C LEU A 256 5.04 9.59 -8.35
N GLN A 257 4.64 8.32 -8.39
CA GLN A 257 3.26 7.93 -8.67
C GLN A 257 2.28 8.50 -7.64
N ALA A 258 2.64 8.50 -6.36
CA ALA A 258 1.79 8.98 -5.27
C ALA A 258 1.47 10.48 -5.43
N VAL A 259 2.46 11.32 -5.73
CA VAL A 259 2.22 12.77 -5.92
C VAL A 259 1.42 13.03 -7.18
N LEU A 260 1.77 12.39 -8.30
CA LEU A 260 1.01 12.55 -9.54
C LEU A 260 -0.45 12.14 -9.35
N LEU A 261 -0.70 11.09 -8.58
CA LEU A 261 -2.04 10.66 -8.19
C LEU A 261 -2.73 11.73 -7.34
N GLY A 262 -2.05 12.33 -6.36
CA GLY A 262 -2.60 13.42 -5.54
C GLY A 262 -2.95 14.66 -6.37
N VAL A 263 -2.09 15.04 -7.31
CA VAL A 263 -2.32 16.19 -8.20
C VAL A 263 -3.45 15.90 -9.19
N ALA A 264 -3.48 14.71 -9.79
CA ALA A 264 -4.57 14.28 -10.67
C ALA A 264 -5.90 14.22 -9.91
N ARG A 265 -5.88 13.76 -8.66
CA ARG A 265 -7.04 13.79 -7.75
C ARG A 265 -7.52 15.21 -7.53
N GLY A 266 -6.68 16.11 -7.02
CA GLY A 266 -7.05 17.49 -6.75
C GLY A 266 -7.49 18.29 -7.99
N SER A 267 -6.99 17.92 -9.17
CA SER A 267 -7.38 18.51 -10.46
C SER A 267 -8.68 17.95 -11.02
N GLY A 268 -9.24 16.89 -10.43
CA GLY A 268 -10.42 16.19 -10.93
C GLY A 268 -10.17 15.33 -12.17
N TRP A 269 -8.91 14.97 -12.46
CA TRP A 269 -8.52 14.12 -13.61
C TRP A 269 -8.39 12.64 -13.22
N GLN A 270 -9.17 12.20 -12.24
CA GLN A 270 -9.09 10.86 -11.65
C GLN A 270 -9.45 9.77 -12.65
N ASP A 271 -10.40 10.08 -13.53
CA ASP A 271 -10.87 9.32 -14.68
C ASP A 271 -9.77 9.09 -15.72
N ILE A 272 -9.05 10.15 -16.12
CA ILE A 272 -7.87 10.01 -17.00
C ILE A 272 -6.81 9.16 -16.32
N GLY A 273 -6.54 9.42 -15.04
CA GLY A 273 -5.60 8.63 -14.23
C GLY A 273 -5.96 7.14 -14.19
N ALA A 274 -7.26 6.81 -14.09
CA ALA A 274 -7.73 5.43 -14.10
C ALA A 274 -7.46 4.73 -15.43
N TYR A 275 -7.73 5.39 -16.57
CA TYR A 275 -7.43 4.83 -17.90
C TYR A 275 -5.93 4.62 -18.12
N VAL A 276 -5.10 5.58 -17.72
CA VAL A 276 -3.63 5.46 -17.82
C VAL A 276 -3.13 4.30 -16.97
N ASN A 277 -3.64 4.15 -15.75
CA ASN A 277 -3.24 3.08 -14.85
C ASN A 277 -3.67 1.69 -15.37
N LEU A 278 -4.91 1.58 -15.88
CA LEU A 278 -5.41 0.36 -16.53
C LEU A 278 -4.57 0.00 -17.76
N GLY A 279 -4.27 0.98 -18.62
CA GLY A 279 -3.43 0.80 -19.80
C GLY A 279 -2.03 0.33 -19.44
N ALA A 280 -1.37 0.98 -18.47
CA ALA A 280 -0.05 0.57 -18.00
C ALA A 280 -0.05 -0.87 -17.44
N TYR A 281 -1.06 -1.22 -16.64
CA TYR A 281 -1.16 -2.56 -16.06
C TYR A 281 -1.35 -3.65 -17.12
N TYR A 282 -2.31 -3.48 -18.03
CA TYR A 282 -2.67 -4.51 -19.01
C TYR A 282 -1.75 -4.53 -20.24
N LEU A 283 -1.22 -3.39 -20.70
CA LEU A 283 -0.38 -3.32 -21.90
C LEU A 283 1.10 -3.50 -21.62
N VAL A 284 1.57 -3.19 -20.41
CA VAL A 284 3.00 -3.29 -20.04
C VAL A 284 3.22 -4.37 -18.98
N GLY A 285 2.44 -4.36 -17.91
CA GLY A 285 2.59 -5.32 -16.80
C GLY A 285 2.36 -6.77 -17.21
N VAL A 286 1.21 -7.06 -17.84
CA VAL A 286 0.84 -8.44 -18.23
C VAL A 286 1.79 -9.04 -19.28
N PRO A 287 2.22 -8.31 -20.34
CA PRO A 287 3.13 -8.86 -21.34
C PRO A 287 4.56 -9.12 -20.84
N ILE A 288 5.11 -8.26 -19.98
CA ILE A 288 6.46 -8.45 -19.39
C ILE A 288 6.52 -9.76 -18.58
N ARG A 289 5.43 -10.11 -17.89
CA ARG A 289 5.32 -11.36 -17.13
C ARG A 289 5.28 -12.59 -18.06
N HIS A 290 4.53 -12.53 -19.15
CA HIS A 290 4.36 -13.66 -20.06
C HIS A 290 5.58 -13.87 -20.98
N GLY A 291 6.26 -12.79 -21.41
CA GLY A 291 7.46 -12.85 -22.24
C GLY A 291 8.63 -13.62 -21.61
N LYS A 292 8.79 -13.55 -20.27
CA LYS A 292 9.80 -14.34 -19.54
C LYS A 292 9.41 -15.81 -19.32
N THR A 293 8.12 -16.14 -19.36
CA THR A 293 7.65 -17.52 -19.16
C THR A 293 7.84 -18.37 -20.43
N GLY A 294 7.81 -17.74 -21.62
CA GLY A 294 8.02 -18.42 -22.91
C GLY A 294 9.46 -18.87 -23.19
N GLN A 295 10.48 -18.20 -22.63
CA GLN A 295 11.89 -18.58 -22.85
C GLN A 295 12.38 -19.74 -21.97
N ASN A 296 11.77 -19.97 -20.81
CA ASN A 296 12.15 -21.07 -19.92
C ASN A 296 11.48 -22.41 -20.26
N PHE A 297 10.53 -22.43 -21.21
CA PHE A 297 9.88 -23.66 -21.66
C PHE A 297 10.60 -24.33 -22.83
N LEU A 298 11.46 -23.60 -23.56
CA LEU A 298 12.22 -24.11 -24.72
C LEU A 298 13.62 -24.64 -24.38
N THR A 299 14.06 -24.56 -23.12
CA THR A 299 15.39 -24.98 -22.66
C THR A 299 15.38 -26.16 -21.69
N ARG A 300 14.26 -26.88 -21.52
CA ARG A 300 14.28 -28.16 -20.77
C ARG A 300 14.72 -29.30 -21.71
N PRO A 301 15.92 -29.89 -21.52
CA PRO A 301 16.28 -31.11 -22.24
C PRO A 301 15.36 -32.26 -21.76
N ASN A 302 14.86 -33.00 -22.76
CA ASN A 302 14.06 -34.22 -22.68
C ASN A 302 14.27 -35.05 -21.39
N LEU A 303 13.25 -35.14 -20.53
CA LEU A 303 13.00 -36.36 -19.74
C LEU A 303 12.09 -37.27 -20.57
N LYS A 304 12.70 -38.03 -21.49
CA LYS A 304 12.23 -39.37 -21.84
C LYS A 304 13.16 -40.35 -21.12
N ASN A 305 12.57 -41.32 -20.42
CA ASN A 305 13.17 -42.36 -19.58
C ASN A 305 13.43 -41.94 -18.12
N ILE A 306 12.46 -42.22 -17.25
CA ILE A 306 12.46 -43.28 -16.21
C ILE A 306 11.00 -43.48 -15.77
#